data_AF-A0A5K1DIG1-F1
#
_entry.id   AF-A0A5K1DIG1-F1
#
_cell.length_a   1.000
_cell.length_b   1.000
_cell.length_c   1.000
_cell.angle_alpha   90.00
_cell.angle_beta   90.00
_cell.angle_gamma   90.00
#
_symmetry.space_group_name_H-M   'P 1'
#
loop_
_entity.id
_entity.type
_entity.pdbx_description
1 polymer ?
#
loop_
_entity_poly.entity_id
_entity_poly.type
_entity_poly.pdbx_seq_one_letter_code
_entity_poly.pdbx_strand_id
1 'polypeptide(L)'
;VWKGVYVKWHREMADRAATVVKFVTECSSHESLEVGDYLKAVKILCDLQLGFKDVQLYIFTKENNVLLNLIGLHYSIFMLQVQ
;
A
#
# COMPACT_ATOMS: atom_id res chain seq x y z
N VAL A 1 0.57 -0.64 28.97
CA VAL A 1 -0.71 -0.57 28.23
C VAL A 1 -0.53 -0.05 26.81
N TRP A 2 0.01 1.16 26.60
CA TRP A 2 0.21 1.77 25.27
C TRP A 2 1.02 0.90 24.28
N LYS A 3 2.08 0.22 24.74
CA LYS A 3 2.92 -0.64 23.87
C LYS A 3 2.14 -1.78 23.22
N GLY A 4 1.21 -2.42 23.95
CA GLY A 4 0.40 -3.51 23.40
C GLY A 4 -0.61 -3.02 22.35
N VAL A 5 -1.24 -1.87 22.62
CA VAL A 5 -2.14 -1.22 21.65
C VAL A 5 -1.39 -0.80 20.39
N TYR A 6 -0.20 -0.20 20.55
CA TYR A 6 0.67 0.17 19.43
C TYR A 6 1.07 -1.03 18.58
N VAL A 7 1.51 -2.14 19.20
CA VAL A 7 1.90 -3.36 18.46
C VAL A 7 0.70 -3.95 17.71
N LYS A 8 -0.48 -3.98 18.33
CA LYS A 8 -1.70 -4.47 17.68
C LYS A 8 -2.07 -3.62 16.47
N TRP A 9 -2.10 -2.29 16.63
CA TRP A 9 -2.37 -1.36 15.54
C TRP A 9 -1.38 -1.52 14.39
N HIS A 10 -0.09 -1.58 14.70
CA HIS A 10 0.96 -1.74 13.70
C HIS A 10 0.82 -3.06 12.93
N ARG A 11 0.47 -4.17 13.60
CA ARG A 11 0.18 -5.43 12.92
C ARG A 11 -1.02 -5.30 11.99
N GLU A 12 -2.10 -4.66 12.43
CA GLU A 12 -3.29 -4.45 11.60
C GLU A 12 -2.96 -3.64 10.34
N MET A 13 -2.14 -2.58 10.43
CA MET A 13 -1.73 -1.80 9.26
C MET A 13 -0.81 -2.60 8.33
N ALA A 14 0.09 -3.41 8.88
CA ALA A 14 0.93 -4.30 8.10
C ALA A 14 0.11 -5.33 7.31
N ASP A 15 -0.88 -5.97 7.94
CA ASP A 15 -1.76 -6.96 7.30
C ASP A 15 -2.60 -6.33 6.17
N ARG A 16 -3.07 -5.09 6.38
CA ARG A 16 -3.75 -4.31 5.35
C ARG A 16 -2.84 -4.03 4.16
N ALA A 17 -1.64 -3.50 4.41
CA ALA A 17 -0.69 -3.22 3.34
C ALA A 17 -0.27 -4.50 2.58
N ALA A 18 -0.09 -5.62 3.28
CA ALA A 18 0.22 -6.92 2.68
C ALA A 18 -0.84 -7.38 1.68
N THR A 19 -2.12 -7.02 1.90
CA THR A 19 -3.22 -7.33 0.97
C THR A 19 -3.00 -6.66 -0.40
N VAL A 20 -2.57 -5.39 -0.41
CA VAL A 20 -2.28 -4.66 -1.65
C VAL A 20 -1.02 -5.20 -2.32
N VAL A 21 0.03 -5.44 -1.54
CA VAL A 21 1.29 -6.00 -2.05
C VAL A 21 1.04 -7.34 -2.73
N LYS A 22 0.29 -8.24 -2.08
CA LYS A 22 -0.07 -9.54 -2.64
C LYS A 22 -0.89 -9.38 -3.92
N PHE A 23 -1.93 -8.55 -3.91
CA PHE A 23 -2.76 -8.32 -5.10
C PHE A 23 -1.96 -7.83 -6.30
N VAL A 24 -1.13 -6.80 -6.11
CA VAL A 24 -0.29 -6.26 -7.19
C VAL A 24 0.72 -7.28 -7.67
N THR A 25 1.28 -8.10 -6.78
CA THR A 25 2.23 -9.16 -7.14
C THR A 25 1.56 -10.23 -8.01
N GLU A 26 0.36 -10.66 -7.65
CA GLU A 26 -0.43 -11.67 -8.38
C GLU A 26 -0.93 -11.17 -9.74
N CYS A 27 -1.29 -9.88 -9.84
CA CYS A 27 -1.76 -9.27 -11.09
C CYS A 27 -0.62 -8.76 -11.98
N SER A 28 0.59 -8.56 -11.45
CA SER A 28 1.73 -8.08 -12.24
C SER A 28 2.35 -9.23 -13.04
N SER A 29 2.65 -8.98 -14.31
CA SER A 29 3.42 -9.90 -15.16
C SER A 29 4.56 -9.15 -15.82
N HIS A 30 5.79 -9.67 -15.70
CA HIS A 30 7.00 -9.08 -16.30
C HIS A 30 7.09 -7.54 -16.12
N GLU A 31 6.95 -7.06 -14.88
CA GLU A 31 7.03 -5.62 -14.52
C GLU A 31 5.92 -4.73 -15.07
N SER A 32 4.90 -5.32 -15.70
CA SER A 32 3.71 -4.61 -16.17
C SER A 32 2.49 -4.93 -15.32
N LEU A 33 1.56 -3.98 -15.26
CA LEU A 33 0.27 -4.12 -14.60
C LEU A 33 -0.78 -3.46 -15.48
N GLU A 34 -1.90 -4.13 -15.69
CA GLU A 34 -3.00 -3.53 -16.42
C GLU A 34 -3.56 -2.32 -15.68
N VAL A 35 -4.03 -1.32 -16.43
CA VAL A 35 -4.57 -0.08 -15.85
C VAL A 35 -5.76 -0.37 -14.92
N GLY A 36 -6.57 -1.38 -15.23
CA GLY A 36 -7.68 -1.80 -14.39
C GLY A 36 -7.21 -2.31 -13.01
N ASP A 37 -6.18 -3.16 -13.00
CA ASP A 37 -5.60 -3.67 -11.76
C ASP A 37 -4.85 -2.58 -10.99
N TYR A 38 -4.19 -1.66 -11.68
CA TYR A 38 -3.58 -0.49 -11.06
C TYR A 38 -4.61 0.36 -10.30
N LEU A 39 -5.72 0.73 -10.96
CA LEU A 39 -6.80 1.51 -10.33
C LEU A 39 -7.44 0.75 -9.18
N LYS A 40 -7.59 -0.57 -9.31
CA LYS A 40 -8.10 -1.43 -8.24
C LYS A 40 -7.15 -1.44 -7.04
N ALA A 41 -5.83 -1.50 -7.25
CA ALA A 41 -4.85 -1.43 -6.17
C ALA A 41 -4.91 -0.10 -5.40
N VAL A 42 -5.03 1.03 -6.13
CA VAL A 42 -5.24 2.35 -5.50
C VAL A 42 -6.54 2.36 -4.70
N LYS A 43 -7.63 1.82 -5.24
CA LYS A 43 -8.90 1.72 -4.53
C LYS A 43 -8.79 0.88 -3.26
N ILE A 44 -8.09 -0.25 -3.29
CA ILE A 44 -7.86 -1.07 -2.10
C ILE A 44 -7.11 -0.28 -1.03
N LEU A 45 -6.09 0.53 -1.39
CA LEU A 45 -5.42 1.42 -0.44
C LEU A 45 -6.39 2.42 0.21
N CYS A 46 -7.32 2.98 -0.57
CA CYS A 46 -8.37 3.87 -0.06
C CYS A 46 -9.30 3.15 0.92
N ASP A 47 -9.80 1.97 0.55
CA ASP A 47 -10.73 1.19 1.35
C ASP A 47 -10.09 0.72 2.66
N LEU A 48 -8.78 0.44 2.65
CA LEU A 48 -8.01 0.03 3.83
C LEU A 48 -7.57 1.20 4.72
N GLN A 49 -7.79 2.45 4.29
CA GLN A 49 -7.54 3.68 5.04
C GLN A 49 -6.11 3.77 5.61
N LEU A 50 -5.10 3.41 4.80
CA LEU A 50 -3.71 3.49 5.22
C LEU A 50 -3.27 4.96 5.30
N GLY A 51 -2.66 5.36 6.41
CA GLY A 51 -2.06 6.68 6.53
C GLY A 51 -0.73 6.77 5.78
N PHE A 52 -0.23 8.00 5.58
CA PHE A 52 1.05 8.21 4.88
C PHE A 52 2.23 7.48 5.54
N LYS A 53 2.27 7.44 6.88
CA LYS A 53 3.29 6.68 7.61
C LYS A 53 3.22 5.17 7.33
N ASP A 54 2.02 4.63 7.18
CA ASP A 54 1.82 3.22 6.86
C ASP A 54 2.27 2.94 5.42
N VAL A 55 1.98 3.86 4.48
CA VAL A 55 2.48 3.79 3.10
C VAL A 55 4.00 3.81 3.06
N GLN A 56 4.66 4.70 3.80
CA GLN A 56 6.12 4.76 3.90
C GLN A 56 6.72 3.47 4.46
N LEU A 57 6.10 2.87 5.47
CA LEU A 57 6.62 1.69 6.15
C LEU A 57 6.41 0.40 5.38
N TYR A 58 5.28 0.26 4.69
CA TYR A 58 4.87 -1.03 4.13
C TYR A 58 4.74 -1.07 2.60
N ILE A 59 4.55 0.08 1.95
CA ILE A 59 4.40 0.16 0.50
C ILE A 59 5.71 0.61 -0.13
N PHE A 60 6.33 1.67 0.38
CA PHE A 60 7.62 2.17 -0.08
C PHE A 60 8.79 1.32 0.44
N THR A 61 8.97 0.14 -0.16
CA THR A 61 10.07 -0.76 0.17
C THR A 61 10.99 -0.92 -1.03
N LYS A 62 12.30 -1.03 -0.76
CA LYS A 62 13.31 -1.27 -1.80
C LYS A 62 13.25 -2.68 -2.39
N GLU A 63 12.59 -3.60 -1.68
CA GLU A 63 12.50 -5.01 -2.04
C GLU A 63 11.26 -5.32 -2.89
N ASN A 64 10.32 -4.37 -2.98
CA ASN A 64 9.06 -4.54 -3.69
C ASN A 64 9.11 -4.01 -5.13
N ASN A 65 8.18 -4.52 -5.94
CA ASN A 65 7.94 -4.11 -7.32
C ASN A 65 7.81 -2.58 -7.43
N VAL A 66 8.50 -1.95 -8.40
CA VAL A 66 8.44 -0.51 -8.69
C VAL A 66 6.99 -0.01 -8.85
N LEU A 67 6.10 -0.86 -9.35
CA LEU A 67 4.66 -0.56 -9.47
C LEU A 67 4.01 -0.25 -8.12
N LEU A 68 4.39 -0.95 -7.04
CA LEU A 68 3.87 -0.66 -5.69
C LEU A 68 4.28 0.73 -5.22
N ASN A 69 5.51 1.15 -5.52
CA ASN A 69 5.97 2.51 -5.22
C ASN A 69 5.17 3.55 -6.01
N LEU A 70 4.86 3.28 -7.28
CA LEU A 70 4.05 4.19 -8.09
C LEU A 70 2.59 4.26 -7.60
N ILE A 71 2.00 3.13 -7.21
CA ILE A 71 0.66 3.06 -6.63
C ILE A 71 0.62 3.82 -5.30
N GLY A 72 1.60 3.58 -4.42
CA GLY A 72 1.73 4.29 -3.14
C GLY A 72 1.92 5.79 -3.32
N LEU A 73 2.68 6.22 -4.34
CA LEU A 73 2.89 7.62 -4.66
C LEU A 73 1.59 8.28 -5.13
N HIS A 74 0.87 7.64 -6.06
CA HIS A 74 -0.42 8.11 -6.54
C HIS A 74 -1.41 8.25 -5.39
N TYR A 75 -1.54 7.22 -4.56
CA TYR A 75 -2.39 7.26 -3.38
C TYR A 75 -2.01 8.43 -2.44
N SER A 76 -0.72 8.63 -2.17
CA SER A 76 -0.24 9.68 -1.27
C SER A 76 -0.58 11.09 -1.77
N ILE A 77 -0.37 11.36 -3.06
CA ILE A 77 -0.61 12.68 -3.64
C ILE A 77 -2.12 12.95 -3.77
N PHE A 78 -2.86 12.01 -4.35
CA PHE A 78 -4.23 12.29 -4.77
C PHE A 78 -5.28 11.99 -3.69
N MET A 79 -5.04 10.99 -2.83
CA MET A 79 -6.00 10.60 -1.79
C MET A 79 -5.62 11.15 -0.41
N LEU A 80 -4.33 11.10 -0.05
CA LEU A 80 -3.86 11.62 1.23
C LEU A 80 -3.51 13.12 1.19
N GLN A 81 -3.43 13.72 -0.01
CA GLN A 81 -3.10 15.14 -0.22
C GLN A 81 -1.77 15.55 0.43
N VAL A 82 -0.80 14.64 0.46
CA VAL A 82 0.55 14.91 0.95
C VAL A 82 1.38 15.46 -0.20
N GLN A 83 1.94 16.66 -0.06
CA GLN A 83 2.81 17.34 -1.04
C GLN A 83 4.20 17.57 -0.45
#